data_AF-A0A966DZS9-F1
#
_entry.id   AF-A0A966DZS9-F1
#
_cell.length_a   1.000
_cell.length_b   1.000
_cell.length_c   1.000
_cell.angle_alpha   90.00
_cell.angle_beta   90.00
_cell.angle_gamma   90.00
#
_symmetry.space_group_name_H-M   'P 1'
#
loop_
_entity.id
_entity.type
_entity.pdbx_description
1 polymer ?
#
loop_
_entity_poly.entity_id
_entity_poly.type
_entity_poly.pdbx_seq_one_letter_code
_entity_poly.pdbx_strand_id
1 'polypeptide(L)' 'MQVATGDTRSEYQGKPGPETQIDPMTLVRLDYGLFTALRKLGTSKERICSALCLSYAEYDYISRLK' A
#
# COMPACT_ATOMS: atom_id res chain seq x y z
N MET A 1 -24.68 43.37 -0.87
CA MET A 1 -24.20 42.74 0.39
C MET A 1 -24.94 41.41 0.50
N GLN A 2 -24.39 40.23 0.71
CA GLN A 2 -23.06 39.63 0.72
C GLN A 2 -23.33 38.15 0.38
N VAL A 3 -22.51 37.55 -0.48
CA VAL A 3 -22.60 36.13 -0.86
C VAL A 3 -21.85 35.33 0.21
N ALA A 4 -22.52 34.45 0.94
CA ALA A 4 -21.87 33.58 1.92
C ALA A 4 -21.43 32.27 1.23
N THR A 5 -20.21 32.28 0.73
CA THR A 5 -19.51 31.08 0.23
C THR A 5 -18.94 30.34 1.45
N GLY A 6 -19.64 29.33 1.94
CA GLY A 6 -19.17 28.46 3.03
C GLY A 6 -18.45 27.23 2.49
N ASP A 7 -17.23 27.42 2.00
CA ASP A 7 -16.34 26.36 1.55
C ASP A 7 -15.75 25.65 2.78
N THR A 8 -16.36 24.54 3.22
CA THR A 8 -15.85 23.78 4.37
C THR A 8 -14.76 22.83 3.89
N ARG A 9 -13.57 23.37 3.63
CA ARG A 9 -12.35 22.57 3.56
C ARG A 9 -12.08 21.99 4.95
N SER A 10 -12.45 20.73 5.13
CA SER A 10 -11.99 19.92 6.25
C SER A 10 -10.49 19.68 6.08
N GLU A 11 -9.69 20.64 6.53
CA GLU A 11 -8.27 20.42 6.76
C GLU A 11 -8.15 19.31 7.80
N TYR A 12 -7.59 18.17 7.40
CA TYR A 12 -7.07 17.19 8.34
C TYR A 12 -5.91 17.85 9.08
N GLN A 13 -6.22 18.63 10.12
CA GLN A 13 -5.27 19.04 11.14
C GLN A 13 -4.98 17.81 12.02
N GLY A 14 -4.34 16.81 11.40
CA GLY A 14 -3.73 15.71 12.13
C GLY A 14 -2.60 16.28 12.95
N LYS A 15 -2.85 16.55 14.23
CA LYS A 15 -1.76 16.68 15.21
C LYS A 15 -0.86 15.46 15.03
N PRO A 16 0.47 15.58 14.94
CA PRO A 16 1.34 14.41 14.92
C PRO A 16 1.14 13.68 16.25
N GLY A 17 0.31 12.63 16.21
CA GLY A 17 0.20 11.68 17.30
C GLY A 17 1.54 10.99 17.52
N PRO A 18 1.75 10.33 18.67
CA PRO A 18 2.98 9.58 18.91
C PRO A 18 3.21 8.69 17.71
N GLU A 19 4.36 8.87 17.06
CA GLU A 19 4.70 8.28 15.78
C GLU A 19 4.24 6.83 15.75
N THR A 20 3.14 6.55 15.05
CA THR A 20 2.59 5.20 14.92
C THR A 20 3.60 4.42 14.09
N GLN A 21 4.60 3.87 14.76
CA GLN A 21 5.54 2.94 14.18
C GLN A 21 4.73 1.73 13.76
N ILE A 22 4.58 1.56 12.45
CA ILE A 22 3.98 0.36 11.90
C ILE A 22 4.95 -0.78 12.21
N ASP A 23 4.45 -1.80 12.90
CA ASP A 23 5.20 -3.02 13.15
C ASP A 23 5.70 -3.60 11.80
N PRO A 24 7.01 -3.83 11.62
CA PRO A 24 7.57 -4.36 10.38
C PRO A 24 6.90 -5.67 9.94
N MET A 25 6.48 -6.51 10.89
CA MET A 25 5.81 -7.77 10.56
C MET A 25 4.43 -7.52 9.93
N THR A 26 3.72 -6.49 10.39
CA THR A 26 2.46 -6.05 9.81
C THR A 26 2.66 -5.56 8.37
N LEU A 27 3.71 -4.80 8.09
CA LEU A 27 4.04 -4.34 6.74
C LEU A 27 4.33 -5.53 5.80
N VAL A 28 5.15 -6.48 6.23
CA VAL A 28 5.47 -7.69 5.46
C VAL A 28 4.21 -8.51 5.15
N ARG A 29 3.28 -8.63 6.11
CA ARG A 29 2.02 -9.35 5.89
C ARG A 29 1.12 -8.65 4.87
N LEU A 30 1.10 -7.32 4.87
CA LEU A 30 0.35 -6.54 3.87
C LEU A 30 0.93 -6.75 2.47
N ASP A 31 2.25 -6.65 2.32
CA ASP A 31 2.92 -6.85 1.04
C ASP A 31 2.71 -8.27 0.50
N TYR A 32 2.77 -9.28 1.36
CA TYR A 32 2.50 -10.67 0.97
C TYR A 32 1.02 -10.89 0.58
N GLY A 33 0.09 -10.24 1.30
CA GLY A 33 -1.33 -10.25 0.97
C GLY A 33 -1.59 -9.61 -0.40
N LEU A 34 -0.99 -8.46 -0.65
CA LEU A 34 -1.07 -7.73 -1.91
C LEU A 34 -0.47 -8.54 -3.06
N PHE A 35 0.71 -9.14 -2.87
CA PHE A 35 1.32 -10.07 -3.82
C PHE A 35 0.36 -11.20 -4.21
N THR A 36 -0.26 -11.82 -3.22
CA THR A 36 -1.19 -12.94 -3.44
C THR A 36 -2.44 -12.49 -4.21
N ALA A 37 -3.00 -11.33 -3.88
CA ALA A 37 -4.15 -10.76 -4.56
C ALA A 37 -3.84 -10.43 -6.03
N LEU A 38 -2.73 -9.74 -6.29
CA LEU A 38 -2.31 -9.38 -7.65
C LEU A 38 -2.08 -10.61 -8.54
N ARG A 39 -1.46 -11.67 -7.99
CA ARG A 39 -1.32 -12.95 -8.68
C ARG A 39 -2.67 -13.58 -9.02
N LYS A 40 -3.62 -13.59 -8.08
CA LYS A 40 -4.97 -14.13 -8.30
C LYS A 40 -5.75 -13.35 -9.36
N LEU A 41 -5.52 -12.05 -9.47
CA LEU A 41 -6.09 -11.19 -10.52
C LEU A 41 -5.43 -11.40 -11.89
N GLY A 42 -4.42 -12.27 -12.01
CA GLY A 42 -3.72 -12.50 -13.28
C GLY A 42 -2.83 -11.32 -13.70
N THR A 43 -2.42 -10.47 -12.74
CA THR A 43 -1.50 -9.36 -13.03
C THR A 43 -0.17 -9.92 -13.53
N SER A 44 0.43 -9.28 -14.54
CA SER A 44 1.71 -9.73 -15.10
C SER A 44 2.84 -9.67 -14.07
N LYS A 45 3.80 -10.61 -14.18
CA LYS A 45 4.97 -10.70 -13.30
C LYS A 45 5.72 -9.36 -13.19
N GLU A 46 5.96 -8.71 -14.33
CA GLU A 46 6.61 -7.38 -14.41
C GLU A 46 5.89 -6.32 -13.57
N ARG A 47 4.56 -6.21 -13.70
CA ARG A 47 3.76 -5.24 -12.95
C ARG A 47 3.77 -5.52 -11.45
N ILE A 48 3.73 -6.79 -11.05
CA ILE A 48 3.82 -7.16 -9.64
C ILE A 48 5.20 -6.79 -9.07
N CYS A 49 6.27 -7.10 -9.80
CA CYS A 49 7.64 -6.77 -9.40
C CYS A 49 7.84 -5.26 -9.26
N SER A 50 7.32 -4.48 -10.21
CA SER A 50 7.37 -3.02 -10.16
C SER A 50 6.54 -2.45 -9.00
N ALA A 51 5.33 -2.97 -8.75
CA ALA A 51 4.43 -2.45 -7.72
C ALA A 51 4.92 -2.75 -6.29
N LEU A 52 5.59 -3.88 -6.10
CA LEU A 52 6.08 -4.34 -4.79
C LEU A 52 7.58 -4.13 -4.59
N CYS A 53 8.24 -3.46 -5.54
CA CYS A 53 9.69 -3.25 -5.53
C CYS A 53 10.50 -4.55 -5.36
N LEU A 54 10.06 -5.63 -6.03
CA LEU A 54 10.72 -6.93 -6.00
C LEU A 54 11.54 -7.14 -7.27
N SER A 55 12.65 -7.84 -7.14
CA SER A 55 13.33 -8.48 -8.25
C SER A 55 12.55 -9.69 -8.76
N TYR A 56 12.83 -10.11 -10.00
CA TYR A 56 12.25 -11.34 -10.55
C TYR A 56 12.63 -12.59 -9.76
N ALA A 57 13.82 -12.62 -9.17
CA ALA A 57 14.27 -13.74 -8.34
C ALA A 57 13.48 -13.82 -7.02
N GLU A 58 13.24 -12.69 -6.36
CA GLU A 58 12.39 -12.62 -5.16
C GLU A 58 10.95 -13.03 -5.48
N TYR A 59 10.39 -12.54 -6.60
CA TYR A 59 9.09 -12.99 -7.07
C TYR A 59 9.01 -14.51 -7.23
N ASP A 60 10.02 -15.12 -7.86
CA ASP A 60 10.05 -16.57 -8.12
C ASP A 60 10.21 -17.36 -6.82
N TYR A 61 11.01 -16.86 -5.88
CA TYR A 61 11.15 -17.45 -4.55
C TYR A 61 9.82 -17.42 -3.79
N ILE A 62 9.21 -16.24 -3.63
CA ILE A 62 7.94 -16.06 -2.92
C ILE A 62 6.83 -16.88 -3.59
N SER A 63 6.85 -16.98 -4.92
CA SER A 63 5.87 -17.77 -5.67
C SER A 63 5.89 -19.27 -5.36
N ARG A 64 7.02 -19.79 -4.87
CA ARG A 64 7.24 -21.21 -4.51
C ARG A 64 6.96 -21.51 -3.03
N LEU A 65 6.78 -20.50 -2.18
CA LEU A 65 6.47 -20.68 -0.75
C LEU A 65 5.00 -21.07 -0.48
N LYS A 66 4.31 -21.61 -1.49
CA LYS A 66 2.90 -21.99 -1.44
C LYS A 66 2.72 -23.48 -1.17
#